data_AF-M7W7Y3-F1
#
_entry.id   AF-M7W7Y3-F1
#
_cell.length_a   1.000
_cell.length_b   1.000
_cell.length_c   1.000
_cell.angle_alpha   90.00
_cell.angle_beta   90.00
_cell.angle_gamma   90.00
#
_symmetry.space_group_name_H-M   'P 1'
#
loop_
_entity.id
_entity.type
_entity.pdbx_description
1 polymer ?
#
loop_
_entity_poly.entity_id
_entity_poly.type
_entity_poly.pdbx_seq_one_letter_code
_entity_poly.pdbx_strand_id
1 'polypeptide(L)'
;MGCDGGVVARRDDLVKDKKKETKKCNTEDRYRYCSLTHKLFKKRVVCDVVGRLYNKDGLLKALINHEMPEELRYIHSKKDFIELNIEWSNGIIVCPLKKV
;
A
#
# COMPACT_ATOMS: atom_id res chain seq x y z
N MET A 1 -36.42 -30.74 42.24
CA MET A 1 -36.03 -30.47 40.84
C MET A 1 -35.31 -29.14 40.82
N GLY A 2 -33.99 -29.15 40.67
CA GLY A 2 -33.17 -27.95 40.68
C GLY A 2 -31.77 -28.29 40.20
N CYS A 3 -31.56 -28.20 38.89
CA CYS A 3 -30.25 -28.20 38.27
C CYS A 3 -30.12 -26.90 37.48
N ASP A 4 -29.90 -25.80 38.20
CA ASP A 4 -29.33 -24.60 37.59
C ASP A 4 -27.83 -24.82 37.52
N GLY A 5 -27.40 -25.36 36.38
CA GLY A 5 -26.01 -25.62 36.06
C GLY A 5 -25.28 -24.29 35.91
N GLY A 6 -24.83 -23.74 37.04
CA GLY A 6 -23.93 -22.61 37.09
C GLY A 6 -22.62 -22.97 36.40
N VAL A 7 -22.53 -22.65 35.11
CA VAL A 7 -21.28 -22.65 34.36
C VAL A 7 -20.34 -21.67 35.04
N VAL A 8 -19.32 -22.21 35.72
CA VAL A 8 -18.20 -21.41 36.22
C VAL A 8 -17.55 -20.72 35.02
N ALA A 9 -17.71 -19.40 34.95
CA ALA A 9 -17.01 -18.58 33.98
C ALA A 9 -15.50 -18.78 34.18
N ARG A 10 -14.83 -19.32 33.16
CA ARG A 10 -13.37 -19.42 33.15
C ARG A 10 -12.77 -18.02 33.02
N ARG A 11 -11.56 -17.83 33.52
CA ARG A 11 -10.87 -16.52 33.52
C ARG A 11 -10.75 -15.92 32.10
N ASP A 12 -10.64 -16.80 31.11
CA ASP A 12 -10.64 -16.49 29.67
C ASP A 12 -11.96 -15.88 29.16
N ASP A 13 -13.07 -16.09 29.87
CA ASP A 13 -14.38 -15.51 29.57
C ASP A 13 -14.54 -14.10 30.20
N LEU A 14 -13.87 -13.87 31.34
CA LEU A 14 -13.88 -12.59 32.06
C LEU A 14 -12.92 -11.56 31.44
N VAL A 15 -11.85 -12.02 30.80
CA VAL A 15 -10.90 -11.18 30.08
C VAL A 15 -11.31 -11.14 28.61
N LYS A 16 -12.05 -10.10 28.24
CA LYS A 16 -12.15 -9.68 26.84
C LYS A 16 -10.75 -9.29 26.38
N ASP A 17 -10.00 -10.23 25.82
CA ASP A 17 -8.78 -9.92 25.09
C ASP A 17 -9.12 -8.83 24.07
N LYS A 18 -8.55 -7.63 24.25
CA LYS A 18 -8.74 -6.52 23.32
C LYS A 18 -8.31 -7.03 21.95
N LYS A 19 -9.29 -7.28 21.08
CA LYS A 19 -9.06 -7.65 19.69
C LYS A 19 -8.07 -6.65 19.13
N LYS A 20 -6.84 -7.08 18.82
CA LYS A 20 -5.81 -6.24 18.21
C LYS A 20 -6.45 -5.62 16.97
N GLU A 21 -6.68 -4.31 17.03
CA GLU A 21 -7.30 -3.57 15.94
C GLU A 21 -6.41 -3.76 14.73
N THR A 22 -6.82 -4.66 13.84
CA THR A 22 -6.09 -4.90 12.61
C THR A 22 -6.37 -3.66 11.79
N LYS A 23 -5.41 -2.71 11.78
CA LYS A 23 -5.51 -1.50 10.97
C LYS A 23 -5.84 -1.95 9.55
N LYS A 24 -7.08 -1.74 9.12
CA LYS A 24 -7.51 -2.03 7.75
C LYS A 24 -6.60 -1.20 6.86
N CYS A 25 -5.70 -1.86 6.15
CA CYS A 25 -4.84 -1.21 5.18
C CYS A 25 -5.79 -0.68 4.10
N ASN A 26 -6.09 0.62 4.14
CA ASN A 26 -6.98 1.24 3.18
C ASN A 26 -6.35 1.04 1.80
N THR A 27 -7.01 0.27 0.94
CA THR A 27 -6.54 -0.02 -0.42
C THR A 27 -6.39 1.26 -1.24
N GLU A 28 -7.09 2.32 -0.86
CA GLU A 28 -7.03 3.66 -1.45
C GLU A 28 -5.63 4.28 -1.38
N ASP A 29 -4.84 3.97 -0.35
CA ASP A 29 -3.50 4.52 -0.17
C ASP A 29 -2.51 4.05 -1.25
N ARG A 30 -2.76 2.89 -1.86
CA ARG A 30 -1.85 2.30 -2.88
C ARG A 30 -1.72 3.16 -4.12
N TYR A 31 -2.78 3.88 -4.47
CA TYR A 31 -2.81 4.74 -5.65
C TYR A 31 -2.52 6.20 -5.31
N ARG A 32 -2.38 6.56 -4.03
CA ARG A 32 -2.12 7.93 -3.62
C ARG A 32 -0.65 8.16 -3.24
N TYR A 33 0.01 7.13 -2.73
CA TYR A 33 1.38 7.23 -2.23
C TYR A 33 2.32 6.27 -2.97
N CYS A 34 3.54 6.75 -3.21
CA CYS A 34 4.64 5.97 -3.75
C CYS A 34 4.98 4.80 -2.82
N SER A 35 5.00 3.57 -3.34
CA SER A 35 5.26 2.38 -2.53
C SER A 35 6.67 2.33 -1.94
N LEU A 36 7.63 3.08 -2.49
CA LEU A 36 9.01 3.12 -2.01
C LEU A 36 9.22 4.22 -0.95
N THR A 37 8.66 5.40 -1.17
CA THR A 37 8.98 6.60 -0.36
C THR A 37 7.82 7.09 0.50
N HIS A 38 6.62 6.50 0.35
CA HIS A 38 5.38 6.94 0.99
C HIS A 38 5.01 8.42 0.73
N LYS A 39 5.61 9.04 -0.28
CA LYS A 39 5.31 10.41 -0.72
C LYS A 39 4.20 10.38 -1.76
N LEU A 40 3.43 11.47 -1.84
CA LEU A 40 2.44 11.68 -2.91
C LEU A 40 3.08 11.54 -4.30
N PHE A 41 2.30 11.02 -5.24
CA PHE A 41 2.74 10.90 -6.63
C PHE A 41 2.93 12.29 -7.26
N LYS A 42 4.04 12.44 -8.00
CA LYS A 42 4.33 13.59 -8.85
C LYS A 42 3.87 13.30 -10.29
N LYS A 43 4.00 14.29 -11.18
CA LYS A 43 3.60 14.19 -12.59
C LYS A 43 4.20 12.99 -13.35
N ARG A 44 5.40 12.52 -12.98
CA ARG A 44 6.04 11.36 -13.61
C ARG A 44 5.98 10.14 -12.68
N VAL A 45 5.09 9.23 -13.00
CA VAL A 45 4.87 7.98 -12.27
C VAL A 45 5.33 6.81 -13.15
N VAL A 46 5.90 5.81 -12.52
CA VAL A 46 6.29 4.55 -13.17
C VAL A 46 5.57 3.40 -12.49
N CYS A 47 5.20 2.40 -13.28
CA CYS A 47 4.61 1.17 -12.81
C CYS A 47 5.57 0.02 -13.07
N ASP A 48 5.68 -0.85 -12.08
CA ASP A 48 6.48 -2.05 -12.15
C ASP A 48 5.69 -3.25 -12.73
N VAL A 49 6.38 -4.33 -13.12
CA VAL A 49 5.78 -5.60 -13.59
C VAL A 49 4.74 -6.20 -12.62
N VAL A 50 4.88 -5.99 -11.30
CA VAL A 50 3.92 -6.46 -10.29
C VAL A 50 2.68 -5.54 -10.19
N GLY A 51 2.73 -4.35 -10.77
CA GLY A 51 1.65 -3.35 -10.69
C GLY A 51 1.78 -2.36 -9.54
N ARG A 52 2.96 -2.25 -8.91
CA ARG A 52 3.25 -1.21 -7.90
C ARG A 52 3.57 0.12 -8.58
N LEU A 53 3.21 1.24 -7.95
CA LEU A 53 3.40 2.58 -8.48
C LEU A 53 4.50 3.33 -7.72
N TYR A 54 5.39 3.98 -8.47
CA TYR A 54 6.52 4.72 -7.93
C TYR A 54 6.66 6.10 -8.56
N ASN A 55 7.23 7.03 -7.80
CA ASN A 55 7.72 8.28 -8.38
C ASN A 55 8.99 8.00 -9.17
N LYS A 56 9.04 8.37 -10.45
CA LYS A 56 10.19 8.13 -11.35
C LYS A 56 11.52 8.59 -10.71
N ASP A 57 11.50 9.78 -10.13
CA ASP A 57 12.66 10.41 -9.49
C ASP A 57 13.16 9.62 -8.26
N GLY A 58 12.22 9.09 -7.47
CA GLY A 58 12.53 8.32 -6.26
C GLY A 58 13.07 6.93 -6.60
N LEU A 59 12.46 6.26 -7.57
CA LEU A 59 12.92 4.95 -8.01
C LEU A 59 14.33 5.04 -8.63
N LEU A 60 14.58 6.05 -9.47
CA LEU A 60 15.88 6.21 -10.12
C LEU A 60 16.99 6.50 -9.10
N LYS A 61 16.72 7.32 -8.08
CA LYS A 61 17.67 7.58 -6.98
C LYS A 61 17.99 6.31 -6.21
N ALA A 62 16.97 5.52 -5.87
CA ALA A 62 17.19 4.26 -5.15
C ALA A 62 17.96 3.23 -5.97
N LEU A 63 17.76 3.18 -7.29
CA LEU A 63 18.54 2.34 -8.20
C LEU A 63 20.02 2.77 -8.26
N ILE A 64 20.30 4.08 -8.31
CA ILE A 64 21.67 4.61 -8.35
C ILE A 64 22.39 4.39 -7.02
N ASN A 65 21.71 4.58 -5.90
CA ASN A 65 22.29 4.45 -4.57
C ASN A 65 22.31 2.99 -4.06
N HIS A 66 21.72 2.04 -4.79
CA HIS A 66 21.53 0.66 -4.35
C HIS A 66 20.74 0.51 -3.04
N GLU A 67 19.83 1.45 -2.75
CA GLU A 67 19.00 1.50 -1.53
C GLU A 67 17.64 0.81 -1.72
N MET A 68 17.57 -0.22 -2.57
CA MET A 68 16.33 -0.93 -2.85
C MET A 68 16.05 -1.99 -1.78
N PRO A 69 14.82 -2.07 -1.24
CA PRO A 69 14.45 -3.10 -0.29
C PRO A 69 14.50 -4.49 -0.96
N GLU A 70 14.71 -5.54 -0.16
CA GLU A 70 14.90 -6.91 -0.67
C GLU A 70 13.73 -7.39 -1.54
N GLU A 71 12.51 -6.99 -1.17
CA GLU A 71 11.27 -7.30 -1.90
C GLU A 71 11.22 -6.69 -3.31
N LEU A 72 12.01 -5.65 -3.59
CA LEU A 72 12.03 -4.93 -4.86
C LEU A 72 13.31 -5.17 -5.66
N ARG A 73 14.11 -6.17 -5.29
CA ARG A 73 15.38 -6.48 -5.97
C ARG A 73 15.21 -6.83 -7.45
N TYR A 74 14.03 -7.29 -7.88
CA TYR A 74 13.79 -7.62 -9.29
C TYR A 74 13.82 -6.38 -10.22
N ILE A 75 13.75 -5.16 -9.69
CA ILE A 75 13.83 -3.92 -10.47
C ILE A 75 15.30 -3.56 -10.64
N HIS A 76 15.86 -3.75 -11.82
CA HIS A 76 17.27 -3.45 -12.10
C HIS A 76 17.43 -2.44 -13.22
N SER A 77 16.57 -2.51 -14.23
CA SER A 77 16.73 -1.82 -15.51
C SER A 77 15.46 -1.07 -15.90
N LYS A 78 15.61 -0.15 -16.87
CA LYS A 78 14.49 0.59 -17.46
C LYS A 78 13.44 -0.29 -18.15
N LYS A 79 13.75 -1.56 -18.39
CA LYS A 79 12.81 -2.53 -18.99
C LYS A 79 11.79 -3.04 -17.99
N ASP A 80 12.11 -2.98 -16.70
CA ASP A 80 11.30 -3.57 -15.63
C ASP A 80 10.15 -2.62 -15.20
N PHE A 81 10.17 -1.37 -15.66
CA PHE A 81 9.12 -0.40 -15.34
C PHE A 81 8.65 0.38 -16.58
N ILE A 82 7.37 0.71 -16.57
CA ILE A 82 6.70 1.45 -17.63
C ILE A 82 6.36 2.85 -17.13
N GLU A 83 6.65 3.87 -17.94
CA GLU A 83 6.24 5.24 -17.63
C GLU A 83 4.75 5.42 -17.92
N LEU A 84 4.00 5.91 -16.93
CA LEU A 84 2.58 6.18 -17.06
C LEU A 84 2.34 7.68 -17.26
N ASN A 85 1.55 8.03 -18.28
CA ASN A 85 1.06 9.39 -18.46
C ASN A 85 -0.29 9.56 -17.77
N ILE A 86 -0.26 9.87 -16.48
CA ILE A 86 -1.44 10.05 -15.63
C ILE A 86 -1.56 11.49 -15.15
N GLU A 87 -2.79 12.00 -15.21
CA GLU A 87 -3.13 13.32 -14.68
C GLU A 87 -3.75 13.17 -13.30
N TRP A 88 -3.31 14.00 -12.36
CA TRP A 88 -3.80 13.98 -10.99
C TRP A 88 -4.61 15.24 -10.74
N SER A 89 -5.87 15.09 -10.33
CA SER A 89 -6.71 16.20 -9.88
C SER A 89 -7.19 15.90 -8.47
N ASN A 90 -6.87 16.78 -7.51
CA ASN A 90 -7.25 16.62 -6.10
C ASN A 90 -6.88 15.26 -5.46
N GLY A 91 -5.77 14.66 -5.88
CA GLY A 91 -5.31 13.37 -5.36
C GLY A 91 -6.04 12.15 -5.94
N ILE A 92 -6.85 12.36 -6.98
CA ILE A 92 -7.54 11.32 -7.74
C ILE A 92 -6.88 11.22 -9.12
N ILE A 93 -6.70 9.99 -9.60
CA ILE A 93 -6.23 9.73 -10.97
C ILE A 93 -7.36 10.07 -11.94
N VAL A 94 -7.12 11.01 -12.83
CA VAL A 94 -8.04 11.40 -13.91
C VAL A 94 -7.58 10.76 -15.21
N CYS A 95 -8.53 10.24 -15.98
CA CYS A 95 -8.24 9.68 -17.29
C CYS A 95 -7.84 10.80 -18.26
N PRO A 96 -6.64 10.75 -18.88
CA PRO A 96 -6.15 11.79 -19.79
C PRO A 96 -6.96 11.89 -21.09
N LEU A 97 -7.81 10.89 -21.38
CA LEU A 97 -8.70 10.88 -22.54
C LEU A 97 -10.03 11.59 -22.27
N LYS A 98 -10.35 11.88 -21.00
CA LYS A 98 -11.57 12.59 -20.62
C LYS A 98 -11.28 14.09 -20.58
N LYS A 99 -11.04 14.68 -21.76
CA LYS A 99 -11.27 16.11 -21.98
C LYS A 99 -12.78 16.32 -22.04
N VAL A 100 -13.39 16.68 -20.92
CA VAL A 100 -14.72 17.32 -20.90
C VAL A 100 -14.51 18.75 -20.50
#